data_AF-A0AA97F9E6-F1
#
_entry.id   AF-A0AA97F9E6-F1
#
_cell.length_a   1.000
_cell.length_b   1.000
_cell.length_c   1.000
_cell.angle_alpha   90.00
_cell.angle_beta   90.00
_cell.angle_gamma   90.00
#
_symmetry.space_group_name_H-M   'P 1'
#
loop_
_entity.id
_entity.type
_entity.pdbx_description
1 polymer ?
#
loop_
_entity_poly.entity_id
_entity_poly.type
_entity_poly.pdbx_seq_one_letter_code
_entity_poly.pdbx_strand_id
1 'polypeptide(L)'
;MTYFTKNPPFVQVVERNGEEYKDYWCPERTGDRETDLRTGKSYAEHFLANVEEDEIGNTLSWIVGQQFASGRFGHVEKGFIKRIADNIAI
;
A
#
# COMPACT_ATOMS: atom_id res chain seq x y z
N MET A 1 -21.10 5.32 -16.00
CA MET A 1 -21.52 4.47 -14.87
C MET A 1 -20.29 3.71 -14.44
N THR A 2 -19.56 4.23 -13.46
CA THR A 2 -18.22 3.73 -13.10
C THR A 2 -18.39 2.65 -12.05
N TYR A 3 -18.10 1.41 -12.42
CA TYR A 3 -18.15 0.28 -11.51
C TYR A 3 -16.95 0.37 -10.57
N PHE A 4 -17.18 0.76 -9.32
CA PHE A 4 -16.23 0.53 -8.24
C PHE A 4 -16.30 -0.97 -7.93
N THR A 5 -15.47 -1.76 -8.61
CA THR A 5 -15.19 -3.13 -8.17
C THR A 5 -14.57 -3.05 -6.78
N LYS A 6 -14.84 -4.06 -5.95
CA LYS A 6 -14.38 -4.23 -4.57
C LYS A 6 -12.86 -4.42 -4.45
N ASN A 7 -12.06 -3.70 -5.23
CA ASN A 7 -10.63 -3.61 -5.03
C ASN A 7 -10.41 -2.52 -3.98
N PRO A 8 -9.65 -2.81 -2.91
CA PRO A 8 -9.17 -1.76 -2.03
C PRO A 8 -8.49 -0.68 -2.86
N PRO A 9 -8.56 0.62 -2.47
CA PRO A 9 -8.07 1.74 -3.29
C PRO A 9 -6.56 1.69 -3.64
N PHE A 10 -5.84 0.72 -3.09
CA PHE A 10 -4.40 0.48 -3.29
C PHE A 10 -4.07 -0.79 -4.08
N VAL A 11 -5.07 -1.59 -4.45
CA VAL A 11 -4.87 -2.79 -5.26
C VAL A 11 -5.25 -2.47 -6.70
N GLN A 12 -4.24 -2.31 -7.54
CA GLN A 12 -4.43 -2.21 -8.99
C GLN A 12 -4.15 -3.56 -9.63
N VAL A 13 -4.99 -3.99 -10.56
CA VAL A 13 -4.66 -5.12 -11.43
C VAL A 13 -3.75 -4.56 -12.52
N VAL A 14 -2.52 -5.05 -12.58
CA VAL A 14 -1.54 -4.68 -13.60
C VAL A 14 -1.25 -5.90 -14.46
N GLU A 15 -1.31 -5.73 -15.78
CA GLU A 15 -0.96 -6.79 -16.71
C GLU A 15 0.55 -6.74 -17.01
N ARG A 16 1.26 -7.85 -16.84
CA ARG A 16 2.65 -8.00 -17.26
C ARG A 16 2.80 -9.29 -18.05
N ASN A 17 3.29 -9.21 -19.29
CA ASN A 17 3.48 -10.36 -20.18
C ASN A 17 2.20 -11.21 -20.41
N GLY A 18 1.02 -10.60 -20.39
CA GLY A 18 -0.27 -11.29 -20.56
C GLY A 18 -0.79 -12.00 -19.30
N GLU A 19 -0.11 -11.84 -18.17
CA GLU A 19 -0.58 -12.32 -16.86
C GLU A 19 -1.05 -11.14 -16.00
N GLU A 20 -2.17 -11.33 -15.30
CA GLU A 20 -2.71 -10.35 -14.35
C GLU A 20 -2.01 -10.47 -12.99
N TYR A 21 -1.42 -9.37 -12.53
CA TYR A 21 -0.82 -9.25 -11.21
C TYR A 21 -1.62 -8.25 -10.38
N LYS A 22 -1.77 -8.55 -9.09
CA LYS A 22 -2.27 -7.57 -8.12
C LYS A 22 -1.08 -6.74 -7.64
N ASP A 23 -1.03 -5.48 -8.05
CA ASP A 23 -0.14 -4.49 -7.48
C ASP A 23 -0.80 -3.90 -6.24
N TYR A 24 -0.33 -4.31 -5.07
CA TYR A 24 -0.82 -3.82 -3.77
C TYR A 24 -0.15 -2.50 -3.36
N TRP A 25 0.68 -1.88 -4.22
CA TRP A 25 1.39 -0.64 -3.89
C TRP A 25 1.44 0.36 -5.05
N CYS A 26 0.31 1.02 -5.31
CA CYS A 26 0.23 2.16 -6.23
C CYS A 26 -0.37 3.41 -5.55
N PRO A 27 0.39 4.10 -4.66
CA PRO A 27 -0.12 5.27 -3.96
C PRO A 27 -0.24 6.51 -4.86
N GLU A 28 -1.35 7.23 -4.72
CA GLU A 28 -1.49 8.58 -5.27
C GLU A 28 -0.73 9.59 -4.40
N ARG A 29 0.15 10.38 -5.02
CA ARG A 29 0.94 11.41 -4.36
C ARG A 29 0.43 12.78 -4.75
N THR A 30 0.22 13.64 -3.77
CA THR A 30 -0.19 15.04 -4.00
C THR A 30 1.00 16.00 -3.90
N GLY A 31 2.10 15.57 -3.28
CA GLY A 31 3.27 16.41 -3.00
C GLY A 31 3.09 17.31 -1.77
N ASP A 32 1.88 17.38 -1.21
CA ASP A 32 1.64 17.93 0.11
C ASP A 32 1.96 16.88 1.18
N ARG A 33 2.92 17.21 2.05
CA ARG A 33 3.42 16.29 3.07
C ARG A 33 2.32 15.74 3.97
N GLU A 34 1.41 16.60 4.44
CA GLU A 34 0.38 16.18 5.39
C GLU A 34 -0.64 15.26 4.72
N THR A 35 -1.09 15.62 3.52
CA THR A 35 -1.98 14.80 2.72
C THR A 35 -1.33 13.46 2.38
N ASP A 36 -0.09 13.44 1.89
CA ASP A 36 0.64 12.22 1.57
C ASP A 36 0.79 11.31 2.81
N LEU A 37 1.13 11.87 3.97
CA LEU A 37 1.20 11.10 5.22
C LEU A 37 -0.15 10.48 5.59
N ARG A 38 -1.25 11.23 5.46
CA ARG A 38 -2.61 10.73 5.74
C ARG A 38 -3.01 9.65 4.74
N THR A 39 -2.68 9.82 3.47
CA THR A 39 -2.87 8.80 2.43
C THR A 39 -2.16 7.52 2.83
N GLY A 40 -0.87 7.59 3.18
CA GLY A 40 -0.11 6.41 3.62
C GLY A 40 -0.74 5.67 4.80
N LYS A 41 -1.21 6.42 5.81
CA LYS A 41 -1.90 5.84 6.97
C LYS A 41 -3.18 5.10 6.57
N SER A 42 -3.99 5.68 5.68
CA SER A 42 -5.20 5.05 5.18
C SER A 42 -4.90 3.73 4.45
N TYR A 43 -3.86 3.72 3.61
CA TYR A 43 -3.40 2.50 2.93
C TYR A 43 -3.01 1.41 3.94
N ALA A 44 -2.33 1.77 5.03
CA ALA A 44 -1.94 0.83 6.08
C ALA A 44 -3.15 0.26 6.83
N GLU A 45 -4.15 1.08 7.13
CA GLU A 45 -5.37 0.63 7.79
C GLU A 45 -6.15 -0.35 6.92
N HIS A 46 -6.27 -0.07 5.63
CA HIS A 46 -6.92 -1.02 4.75
C HIS A 46 -6.09 -2.30 4.55
N PHE A 47 -4.76 -2.21 4.47
CA PHE A 47 -3.89 -3.38 4.43
C PHE A 47 -4.14 -4.28 5.66
N LEU A 48 -4.09 -3.72 6.87
CA LEU A 48 -4.32 -4.46 8.11
C LEU A 48 -5.73 -5.04 8.21
N ALA A 49 -6.72 -4.43 7.57
CA ALA A 49 -8.11 -4.90 7.58
C ALA A 49 -8.39 -6.03 6.56
N ASN A 50 -7.52 -6.25 5.56
CA ASN A 50 -7.78 -7.17 4.44
C ASN A 50 -6.75 -8.29 4.30
N VAL A 51 -5.64 -8.24 5.02
CA VAL A 51 -4.61 -9.29 4.99
C VAL A 51 -4.82 -10.23 6.17
N GLU A 52 -4.73 -11.54 5.90
CA GLU A 52 -4.80 -12.57 6.94
C GLU A 52 -3.59 -12.45 7.88
N GLU A 53 -3.79 -12.69 9.17
CA GLU A 53 -2.79 -12.38 10.21
C GLU A 53 -1.45 -13.08 9.98
N ASP A 54 -1.49 -14.34 9.53
CA ASP A 54 -0.32 -15.16 9.18
C ASP A 54 0.36 -14.71 7.87
N GLU A 55 -0.32 -13.95 7.02
CA GLU A 55 0.21 -13.38 5.78
C GLU A 55 0.76 -11.96 5.93
N ILE A 56 0.54 -11.28 7.07
CA ILE A 56 0.94 -9.88 7.30
C ILE A 56 2.44 -9.71 7.05
N GLY A 57 3.29 -10.57 7.63
CA GLY A 57 4.75 -10.44 7.51
C GLY A 57 5.26 -10.58 6.07
N ASN A 58 4.71 -11.54 5.32
CA ASN A 58 5.07 -11.80 3.93
C ASN A 58 4.62 -10.66 3.02
N THR A 59 3.36 -10.23 3.17
CA THR A 59 2.79 -9.15 2.36
C THR A 59 3.47 -7.82 2.67
N LEU A 60 3.77 -7.54 3.94
CA LEU A 60 4.51 -6.34 4.34
C LEU A 60 5.92 -6.32 3.75
N SER A 61 6.63 -7.45 3.79
CA SER A 61 7.96 -7.60 3.18
C SER A 61 7.94 -7.34 1.68
N TRP A 62 6.89 -7.83 0.98
CA TRP A 62 6.69 -7.55 -0.44
C TRP A 62 6.45 -6.06 -0.70
N ILE A 63 5.56 -5.39 0.05
CA ILE A 63 5.25 -3.96 -0.11
C ILE A 63 6.52 -3.12 0.08
N VAL A 64 7.29 -3.37 1.15
CA VAL A 64 8.55 -2.67 1.41
C VAL A 64 9.57 -2.94 0.29
N GLY A 65 9.66 -4.18 -0.19
CA GLY A 65 10.51 -4.54 -1.33
C GLY A 65 10.16 -3.74 -2.59
N GLN A 66 8.87 -3.57 -2.90
CA GLN A 66 8.41 -2.76 -4.04
C GLN A 66 8.77 -1.28 -3.88
N GLN A 67 8.63 -0.73 -2.66
CA GLN A 67 9.03 0.65 -2.37
C GLN A 67 10.52 0.89 -2.64
N PHE A 68 11.38 -0.03 -2.18
CA PHE A 68 12.82 0.02 -2.45
C PHE A 68 13.15 -0.13 -3.94
N ALA A 69 12.58 -1.14 -4.62
CA ALA A 69 12.86 -1.41 -6.03
C ALA A 69 12.45 -0.25 -6.94
N SER A 70 11.37 0.45 -6.59
CA SER A 70 10.88 1.60 -7.35
C SER A 70 11.59 2.92 -6.99
N GLY A 71 12.51 2.92 -6.03
CA GLY A 71 13.17 4.13 -5.52
C GLY A 71 12.19 5.11 -4.87
N ARG A 72 11.00 4.62 -4.49
CA ARG A 72 9.87 5.42 -4.03
C ARG A 72 9.85 5.36 -2.50
N PHE A 73 10.45 6.36 -1.86
CA PHE A 73 10.44 6.52 -0.39
C PHE A 73 9.96 7.93 0.02
N GLY A 74 8.78 8.31 -0.48
CA GLY A 74 8.16 9.61 -0.28
C GLY A 74 7.36 9.71 1.02
N HIS A 75 6.52 10.74 1.12
CA HIS A 75 5.70 10.97 2.32
C HIS A 75 4.57 9.95 2.49
N VAL A 76 4.07 9.37 1.39
CA VAL A 76 3.04 8.31 1.46
C VAL A 76 3.61 7.04 2.06
N GLU A 77 4.77 6.58 1.60
CA GLU A 77 5.45 5.41 2.17
C GLU A 77 5.75 5.59 3.66
N LYS A 78 6.21 6.79 4.06
CA LYS A 78 6.45 7.14 5.47
C LYS A 78 5.17 7.08 6.31
N GLY A 79 4.04 7.56 5.77
CA GLY A 79 2.75 7.50 6.44
C GLY A 79 2.29 6.05 6.66
N PHE A 80 2.48 5.21 5.66
CA PHE A 80 2.16 3.79 5.70
C PHE A 80 2.99 3.05 6.75
N ILE A 81 4.33 3.13 6.65
CA ILE A 81 5.25 2.45 7.57
C ILE A 81 5.00 2.90 9.01
N LYS A 82 4.76 4.20 9.24
CA LYS A 82 4.45 4.72 10.57
C LYS A 82 3.20 4.07 11.16
N ARG A 83 2.11 3.95 10.37
CA ARG A 83 0.86 3.36 10.87
C ARG A 83 0.97 1.85 11.11
N ILE A 84 1.77 1.15 10.31
CA ILE A 84 2.08 -0.26 10.53
C ILE A 84 2.87 -0.43 11.84
N ALA A 85 3.92 0.37 12.05
CA ALA A 85 4.71 0.35 13.29
C ALA A 85 3.84 0.63 14.53
N ASP A 86 2.96 1.64 14.45
CA ASP A 86 2.02 1.97 15.54
C ASP A 86 1.06 0.80 15.89
N ASN A 87 0.72 -0.07 14.93
CA ASN A 87 -0.16 -1.24 15.17
C ASN A 87 0.59 -2.48 15.64
N ILE A 88 1.85 -2.65 15.23
CA ILE A 88 2.65 -3.84 15.58
C ILE A 88 3.33 -3.68 16.96
N ALA A 89 3.17 -2.52 17.62
CA ALA A 89 3.75 -2.21 18.93
C ALA A 89 5.28 -2.43 18.96
N ILE A 90 5.99 -1.76 18.04
CA ILE A 90 7.45 -1.57 18.10
C ILE A 90 7.75 -0.14 18.53
#